data_AF-A0A671GAS6-F1
#
_entry.id   AF-A0A671GAS6-F1
#
_cell.length_a   1.000
_cell.length_b   1.000
_cell.length_c   1.000
_cell.angle_alpha   90.00
_cell.angle_beta   90.00
_cell.angle_gamma   90.00
#
_symmetry.space_group_name_H-M   'P 1'
#
loop_
_entity.id
_entity.type
_entity.pdbx_description
1 polymer ?
#
loop_
_entity_poly.entity_id
_entity_poly.type
_entity_poly.pdbx_seq_one_letter_code
_entity_poly.pdbx_strand_id
1 'polypeptide(L)'
;MYRKSGNFKILNLREMAFIHLDIRCLYAILICTAFGSTLSSNAEIKVNPPQDFEILDPGYLGYLYLQWQPSLSLENFKECTVEYELKYRNIDSENWKTIITKNLCYKDGFDLNKGVEAKIHTLLQGQCTNGSTVQSSWSEATYSISPQGNLETKIRDMDCTYYNWQYLFCSWKLGIGVHFDTDYNLFYWYEDLDHALQCVDYIKGNGKNIGCRFPYLESPDYKDFYICVNGSSKSQLIRPSYFIFQLQNIVKPSPPDYLSISVKSEEINLKWSMPIGPIPVKCFIYEIAFTEDDSTWVLPRACITWITKRPQVKREHNKKHKQTYNFLRNNHQVKVRMWQGYPKMACIRKRG
;
A
#
# COMPACT_ATOMS: atom_id res chain seq x y z
N MET A 1 71.85 85.86 12.34
CA MET A 1 71.00 85.14 11.36
C MET A 1 69.60 85.01 11.97
N TYR A 2 68.59 85.57 11.30
CA TYR A 2 67.13 85.39 11.44
C TYR A 2 66.37 85.57 12.78
N ARG A 3 65.96 86.84 12.95
CA ARG A 3 64.68 87.46 13.39
C ARG A 3 63.38 86.59 13.44
N LYS A 4 62.55 86.81 14.49
CA LYS A 4 61.07 87.13 14.53
C LYS A 4 60.53 86.81 15.94
N SER A 5 60.08 87.73 16.80
CA SER A 5 58.99 88.74 16.79
C SER A 5 57.56 88.19 16.89
N GLY A 6 56.87 88.61 17.98
CA GLY A 6 55.41 88.66 18.18
C GLY A 6 54.80 87.45 18.92
N ASN A 7 53.83 87.55 19.81
CA ASN A 7 53.00 88.67 20.27
C ASN A 7 52.20 88.17 21.51
N PHE A 8 52.10 88.95 22.58
CA PHE A 8 51.17 88.65 23.69
C PHE A 8 49.77 89.14 23.29
N LYS A 9 48.75 88.27 23.37
CA LYS A 9 47.34 88.67 23.35
C LYS A 9 46.58 88.00 24.50
N ILE A 10 45.95 88.85 25.29
CA ILE A 10 45.07 88.57 26.41
C ILE A 10 43.81 87.84 25.91
N LEU A 11 43.49 86.68 26.50
CA LEU A 11 42.19 86.04 26.34
C LEU A 11 41.26 86.54 27.44
N ASN A 12 40.22 87.28 27.02
CA ASN A 12 39.15 87.81 27.86
C ASN A 12 37.86 86.99 27.63
N LEU A 13 37.03 86.92 28.68
CA LEU A 13 35.87 86.06 28.88
C LEU A 13 34.88 85.99 27.68
N ARG A 14 34.92 84.94 26.83
CA ARG A 14 33.76 84.55 26.01
C ARG A 14 33.72 83.11 25.44
N GLU A 15 34.44 82.15 25.99
CA GLU A 15 34.45 80.75 25.50
C GLU A 15 34.04 79.69 26.54
N MET A 16 33.21 80.06 27.53
CA MET A 16 32.65 79.10 28.50
C MET A 16 31.18 78.74 28.24
N ALA A 17 30.79 78.50 26.98
CA ALA A 17 29.40 78.13 26.69
C ALA A 17 29.17 77.12 25.54
N PHE A 18 30.20 76.55 24.92
CA PHE A 18 30.01 75.62 23.79
C PHE A 18 30.64 74.23 23.95
N ILE A 19 31.15 73.88 25.13
CA ILE A 19 31.74 72.54 25.41
C ILE A 19 30.85 71.71 26.36
N HIS A 20 29.57 72.06 26.50
CA HIS A 20 28.64 71.31 27.35
C HIS A 20 27.58 70.50 26.57
N LEU A 21 27.62 70.58 25.25
CA LEU A 21 26.61 70.03 24.35
C LEU A 21 27.20 69.01 23.35
N ASP A 22 28.03 68.09 23.81
CA ASP A 22 28.31 66.89 22.99
C ASP A 22 28.67 65.62 23.78
N ILE A 23 28.91 65.74 25.09
CA ILE A 23 29.10 64.55 25.94
C ILE A 23 27.76 63.81 26.12
N ARG A 24 26.62 64.51 26.23
CA ARG A 24 25.30 63.87 26.34
C ARG A 24 24.86 63.18 25.03
N CYS A 25 25.23 63.72 23.87
CA CYS A 25 24.98 63.07 22.57
C CYS A 25 25.88 61.85 22.38
N LEU A 26 27.16 61.94 22.76
CA LEU A 26 28.07 60.79 22.75
C LEU A 26 27.63 59.68 23.71
N TYR A 27 27.14 60.01 24.92
CA TYR A 27 26.56 59.02 25.83
C TYR A 27 25.24 58.46 25.31
N ALA A 28 24.38 59.24 24.66
CA ALA A 28 23.15 58.73 24.05
C ALA A 28 23.43 57.80 22.86
N ILE A 29 24.44 58.10 22.04
CA ILE A 29 24.87 57.24 20.92
C ILE A 29 25.57 55.98 21.46
N LEU A 30 26.41 56.09 22.50
CA LEU A 30 27.03 54.94 23.18
C LEU A 30 26.00 54.03 23.86
N ILE A 31 24.97 54.61 24.50
CA ILE A 31 23.87 53.86 25.11
C ILE A 31 23.00 53.22 24.02
N CYS A 32 22.78 53.88 22.88
CA CYS A 32 22.08 53.26 21.74
C CYS A 32 22.90 52.14 21.08
N THR A 33 24.24 52.18 21.10
CA THR A 33 25.08 51.05 20.67
C THR A 33 25.20 49.95 21.72
N ALA A 34 25.06 50.28 23.01
CA ALA A 34 25.09 49.33 24.12
C ALA A 34 23.72 48.67 24.41
N PHE A 35 22.60 49.31 24.04
CA PHE A 35 21.24 48.76 24.14
C PHE A 35 20.63 48.35 22.79
N GLY A 36 21.20 48.78 21.65
CA GLY A 36 20.76 48.40 20.30
C GLY A 36 21.25 47.03 19.84
N SER A 37 21.99 46.31 20.68
CA SER A 37 22.35 44.91 20.49
C SER A 37 21.77 44.05 21.60
N THR A 38 20.47 44.19 21.87
CA THR A 38 19.73 43.00 22.31
C THR A 38 19.91 41.98 21.18
N LEU A 39 20.77 40.98 21.43
CA LEU A 39 20.89 39.79 20.62
C LEU A 39 19.50 39.40 20.13
N SER A 40 19.23 39.61 18.84
CA SER A 40 18.30 38.71 18.16
C SER A 40 19.05 37.38 18.15
N SER A 41 18.92 36.61 19.24
CA SER A 41 19.23 35.20 19.13
C SER A 41 18.18 34.66 18.17
N ASN A 42 18.51 34.62 16.89
CA ASN A 42 17.89 33.69 15.96
C ASN A 42 18.36 32.29 16.41
N ALA A 43 17.92 31.86 17.59
CA ALA A 43 18.03 30.49 18.02
C ALA A 43 17.12 29.74 17.05
N GLU A 44 17.74 29.14 16.04
CA GLU A 44 17.07 28.26 15.10
C GLU A 44 16.28 27.24 15.92
N ILE A 45 14.96 27.24 15.77
CA ILE A 45 14.08 26.31 16.47
C ILE A 45 14.45 24.92 15.95
N LYS A 46 14.99 24.08 16.83
CA LYS A 46 15.38 22.70 16.52
C LYS A 46 14.49 21.73 17.27
N VAL A 47 14.11 20.65 16.59
CA VAL A 47 13.26 19.59 17.13
C VAL A 47 14.00 18.27 17.02
N ASN A 48 13.90 17.44 18.06
CA ASN A 48 14.56 16.15 18.09
C ASN A 48 13.71 15.08 17.38
N PRO A 49 14.38 14.08 16.77
CA PRO A 49 13.69 12.98 16.12
C PRO A 49 12.94 12.10 17.13
N PRO A 50 11.93 11.32 16.68
CA PRO A 50 11.24 10.36 17.54
C PRO A 50 12.20 9.34 18.15
N GLN A 51 11.90 8.94 19.39
CA GLN A 51 12.66 7.93 20.12
C GLN A 51 12.07 6.54 19.92
N ASP A 52 12.87 5.50 20.19
CA ASP A 52 12.45 4.10 20.15
C ASP A 52 11.66 3.73 18.88
N PHE A 53 12.13 4.23 17.73
CA PHE A 53 11.49 3.92 16.46
C PHE A 53 11.81 2.49 16.05
N GLU A 54 10.78 1.66 16.01
CA GLU A 54 10.90 0.24 15.72
C GLU A 54 9.77 -0.28 14.82
N ILE A 55 10.05 -1.40 14.17
CA ILE A 55 9.10 -2.16 13.36
C ILE A 55 8.87 -3.50 14.05
N LEU A 56 7.63 -3.76 14.46
CA LEU A 56 7.22 -4.94 15.22
C LEU A 56 6.36 -5.86 14.36
N ASP A 57 6.62 -7.16 14.48
CA ASP A 57 5.83 -8.22 13.87
C ASP A 57 4.96 -8.92 14.92
N PRO A 58 3.64 -8.68 14.93
CA PRO A 58 2.72 -9.34 15.85
C PRO A 58 2.43 -10.81 15.49
N GLY A 59 2.98 -11.34 14.39
CA GLY A 59 2.70 -12.67 13.88
C GLY A 59 1.54 -12.73 12.87
N TYR A 60 1.15 -11.59 12.31
CA TYR A 60 0.05 -11.45 11.34
C TYR A 60 0.51 -11.58 9.88
N LEU A 61 1.56 -12.37 9.66
CA LEU A 61 2.02 -12.85 8.34
C LEU A 61 2.35 -11.74 7.32
N GLY A 62 2.56 -10.50 7.77
CA GLY A 62 2.86 -9.35 6.92
C GLY A 62 2.26 -8.03 7.39
N TYR A 63 1.29 -8.05 8.30
CA TYR A 63 0.76 -6.83 8.91
C TYR A 63 1.64 -6.38 10.08
N LEU A 64 2.48 -5.38 9.84
CA LEU A 64 3.51 -4.92 10.79
C LEU A 64 3.13 -3.60 11.46
N TYR A 65 3.67 -3.37 12.65
CA TYR A 65 3.46 -2.14 13.42
C TYR A 65 4.73 -1.31 13.38
N LEU A 66 4.60 -0.03 13.03
CA LEU A 66 5.66 0.96 13.12
C LEU A 66 5.35 1.82 14.35
N GLN A 67 6.21 1.77 15.35
CA GLN A 67 5.97 2.41 16.66
C GLN A 67 7.14 3.32 17.04
N TRP A 68 6.84 4.41 17.73
CA TRP A 68 7.83 5.36 18.21
C TRP A 68 7.31 6.09 19.45
N GLN A 69 8.22 6.73 20.17
CA GLN A 69 7.92 7.61 21.30
C GLN A 69 8.22 9.09 20.96
N PRO A 70 7.49 10.04 21.56
CA PRO A 70 7.83 11.45 21.47
C PRO A 70 9.23 11.72 22.02
N SER A 71 9.94 12.71 21.47
CA SER A 71 11.23 13.11 22.01
C SER A 71 11.10 13.90 23.30
N LEU A 72 12.05 13.72 24.24
CA LEU A 72 12.05 14.36 25.55
C LEU A 72 12.06 15.91 25.50
N SER A 73 12.54 16.50 24.40
CA SER A 73 12.53 17.96 24.19
C SER A 73 11.15 18.53 23.85
N LEU A 74 10.14 17.69 23.59
CA LEU A 74 8.77 18.13 23.29
C LEU A 74 8.03 18.66 24.52
N GLU A 75 8.60 18.51 25.73
CA GLU A 75 8.03 19.14 26.93
C GLU A 75 7.96 20.67 26.82
N ASN A 76 8.84 21.29 26.03
CA ASN A 76 8.82 22.74 25.77
C ASN A 76 7.74 23.15 24.77
N PHE A 77 7.11 22.19 24.09
CA PHE A 77 6.13 22.40 23.02
C PHE A 77 4.77 21.76 23.38
N LYS A 78 4.41 21.67 24.67
CA LYS A 78 3.17 21.02 25.14
C LYS A 78 1.88 21.62 24.55
N GLU A 79 1.90 22.88 24.15
CA GLU A 79 0.77 23.56 23.50
C GLU A 79 0.75 23.37 21.97
N CYS A 80 1.75 22.68 21.42
CA CYS A 80 1.92 22.47 19.99
C CYS A 80 1.36 21.13 19.54
N THR A 81 0.71 21.13 18.38
CA THR A 81 0.37 19.88 17.70
C THR A 81 1.63 19.34 17.03
N VAL A 82 2.18 18.26 17.58
CA VAL A 82 3.32 17.56 17.00
C VAL A 82 2.82 16.55 15.97
N GLU A 83 3.41 16.58 14.78
CA GLU A 83 3.15 15.60 13.73
C GLU A 83 4.42 14.84 13.38
N TYR A 84 4.24 13.70 12.73
CA TYR A 84 5.32 12.84 12.28
C TYR A 84 5.11 12.52 10.81
N GLU A 85 6.12 12.78 9.99
CA GLU A 85 6.15 12.27 8.63
C GLU A 85 6.92 10.95 8.62
N LEU A 86 6.19 9.88 8.32
CA LEU A 86 6.68 8.52 8.24
C LEU A 86 6.78 8.11 6.76
N LYS A 87 7.96 7.64 6.37
CA LYS A 87 8.21 7.03 5.07
C LYS A 87 8.57 5.57 5.24
N TYR A 88 7.93 4.69 4.48
CA TYR A 88 8.19 3.26 4.57
C TYR A 88 8.02 2.55 3.22
N ARG A 89 8.69 1.40 3.07
CA ARG A 89 8.58 0.53 1.88
C ARG A 89 9.16 -0.86 2.13
N ASN A 90 8.82 -1.81 1.26
CA ASN A 90 9.67 -2.99 1.05
C ASN A 90 10.97 -2.55 0.34
N ILE A 91 12.12 -3.14 0.69
CA ILE A 91 13.46 -2.69 0.27
C ILE A 91 13.65 -2.64 -1.26
N ASP A 92 12.95 -3.50 -1.99
CA ASP A 92 13.03 -3.56 -3.46
C ASP A 92 12.04 -2.62 -4.17
N SER A 93 11.16 -1.94 -3.44
CA SER A 93 10.26 -0.95 -4.00
C SER A 93 11.01 0.35 -4.26
N GLU A 94 10.94 0.88 -5.48
CA GLU A 94 11.52 2.19 -5.79
C GLU A 94 10.80 3.33 -5.07
N ASN A 95 9.49 3.17 -4.84
CA ASN A 95 8.63 4.21 -4.29
C ASN A 95 8.45 4.07 -2.78
N TRP A 96 8.62 5.19 -2.08
CA TRP A 96 8.28 5.33 -0.66
C TRP A 96 6.79 5.66 -0.49
N LYS A 97 6.10 4.92 0.38
CA LYS A 97 4.82 5.38 0.92
C LYS A 97 5.11 6.44 1.98
N THR A 98 4.35 7.53 1.99
CA THR A 98 4.52 8.64 2.93
C THR A 98 3.19 8.95 3.59
N ILE A 99 3.19 9.05 4.91
CA ILE A 99 2.03 9.48 5.71
C ILE A 99 2.46 10.54 6.72
N ILE A 100 1.54 11.44 7.06
CA ILE A 100 1.69 12.41 8.14
C ILE A 100 0.66 12.06 9.20
N THR A 101 1.09 11.91 10.45
CA THR A 101 0.21 11.47 11.54
C THR A 101 0.58 12.13 12.87
N LYS A 102 -0.40 12.21 13.76
CA LYS A 102 -0.24 12.61 15.17
C LYS A 102 -0.12 11.41 16.10
N ASN A 103 -0.43 10.21 15.59
CA ASN A 103 -0.37 8.98 16.36
C ASN A 103 1.09 8.57 16.57
N LEU A 104 1.30 7.70 17.56
CA LEU A 104 2.62 7.12 17.90
C LEU A 104 2.79 5.69 17.36
N CYS A 105 1.82 5.24 16.58
CA CYS A 105 1.84 3.94 15.94
C CYS A 105 1.11 4.04 14.59
N TYR A 106 1.69 3.36 13.60
CA TYR A 106 1.09 3.15 12.30
C TYR A 106 1.19 1.67 11.92
N LYS A 107 0.23 1.18 11.13
CA LYS A 107 0.14 -0.24 10.77
C LYS A 107 -0.15 -0.37 9.27
N ASP A 108 0.56 -1.25 8.59
CA ASP A 108 0.35 -1.54 7.17
C ASP A 108 0.82 -2.95 6.80
N GLY A 109 0.44 -3.39 5.61
CA GLY A 109 0.85 -4.67 5.01
C GLY A 109 2.20 -4.59 4.30
N PHE A 110 3.02 -5.62 4.51
CA PHE A 110 4.37 -5.76 3.95
C PHE A 110 4.63 -7.17 3.42
N ASP A 111 5.32 -7.25 2.28
CA ASP A 111 5.80 -8.53 1.75
C ASP A 111 7.00 -9.03 2.56
N LEU A 112 6.77 -9.99 3.47
CA LEU A 112 7.82 -10.58 4.32
C LEU A 112 8.75 -11.55 3.59
N ASN A 113 8.56 -11.78 2.28
CA ASN A 113 9.63 -12.40 1.48
C ASN A 113 10.86 -11.50 1.35
N LYS A 114 10.70 -10.20 1.66
CA LYS A 114 11.67 -9.14 1.49
C LYS A 114 11.83 -8.39 2.80
N GLY A 115 12.90 -7.60 2.91
CA GLY A 115 13.04 -6.69 4.03
C GLY A 115 12.13 -5.47 3.89
N VAL A 116 11.89 -4.83 5.03
CA VAL A 116 11.14 -3.59 5.18
C VAL A 116 12.10 -2.54 5.71
N GLU A 117 12.01 -1.34 5.18
CA GLU A 117 12.72 -0.18 5.71
C GLU A 117 11.76 0.99 5.89
N ALA A 118 11.98 1.73 6.97
CA ALA A 118 11.20 2.88 7.30
C ALA A 118 12.09 3.96 7.92
N LYS A 119 11.65 5.21 7.74
CA LYS A 119 12.25 6.37 8.38
C LYS A 119 11.19 7.37 8.79
N ILE A 120 11.42 8.02 9.91
CA ILE A 120 10.48 8.95 10.52
C ILE A 120 11.22 10.19 11.02
N HIS A 121 10.58 11.34 10.91
CA HIS A 121 11.06 12.57 11.53
C HIS A 121 9.90 13.38 12.11
N THR A 122 10.21 14.17 13.13
CA THR A 122 9.25 15.05 13.80
C THR A 122 9.01 16.28 12.92
N LEU A 123 7.76 16.65 12.74
CA LEU A 123 7.32 17.80 11.96
C LEU A 123 6.57 18.78 12.90
N LEU A 124 7.09 20.00 13.02
CA LEU A 124 6.40 21.11 13.69
C LEU A 124 6.03 22.19 12.70
N GLN A 125 4.78 22.66 12.80
CA GLN A 125 4.24 23.71 11.95
C GLN A 125 3.43 24.73 12.77
N GLY A 126 3.19 25.89 12.18
CA GLY A 126 2.26 26.89 12.69
C GLY A 126 2.88 27.84 13.72
N GLN A 127 2.12 28.14 14.77
CA GLN A 127 2.50 29.17 15.77
C GLN A 127 3.75 28.80 16.56
N CYS A 128 4.05 27.50 16.67
CA CYS A 128 5.19 26.97 17.42
C CYS A 128 6.55 27.23 16.76
N THR A 129 6.54 27.60 15.49
CA THR A 129 7.72 27.78 14.65
C THR A 129 7.70 29.16 13.97
N ASN A 130 6.98 30.12 14.55
CA ASN A 130 6.77 31.45 13.98
C ASN A 130 6.27 31.40 12.51
N GLY A 131 5.43 30.42 12.18
CA GLY A 131 4.88 30.21 10.84
C GLY A 131 5.75 29.42 9.86
N SER A 132 6.99 29.09 10.22
CA SER A 132 7.88 28.24 9.40
C SER A 132 7.63 26.75 9.64
N THR A 133 8.09 25.86 8.76
CA THR A 133 8.06 24.41 9.03
C THR A 133 9.42 23.98 9.53
N VAL A 134 9.46 23.34 10.70
CA VAL A 134 10.69 22.82 11.31
C VAL A 134 10.60 21.30 11.36
N GLN A 135 11.68 20.64 10.94
CA GLN A 135 11.77 19.18 10.89
C GLN A 135 13.02 18.69 11.64
N SER A 136 12.94 17.51 12.24
CA SER A 136 14.11 16.86 12.85
C SER A 136 14.99 16.18 11.80
N SER A 137 16.10 15.58 12.25
CA SER A 137 16.74 14.50 11.50
C SER A 137 15.83 13.28 11.37
N TRP A 138 16.20 12.35 10.50
CA TRP A 138 15.51 11.06 10.37
C TRP A 138 15.96 10.07 11.46
N SER A 139 15.00 9.35 12.04
CA SER A 139 15.20 8.06 12.72
C SER A 139 14.84 6.95 11.74
N GLU A 140 15.64 5.89 11.67
CA GLU A 140 15.46 4.81 10.69
C GLU A 140 15.32 3.45 11.40
N ALA A 141 14.52 2.57 10.82
CA ALA A 141 14.32 1.21 11.29
C ALA A 141 14.20 0.26 10.11
N THR A 142 14.64 -0.98 10.30
CA THR A 142 14.51 -2.05 9.31
C THR A 142 13.99 -3.31 9.96
N TYR A 143 13.22 -4.09 9.22
CA TYR A 143 12.72 -5.39 9.65
C TYR A 143 12.89 -6.41 8.54
N SER A 144 13.36 -7.60 8.89
CA SER A 144 13.41 -8.72 7.97
C SER A 144 13.31 -10.03 8.74
N ILE A 145 12.62 -11.01 8.16
CA ILE A 145 12.60 -12.35 8.72
C ILE A 145 13.97 -12.98 8.48
N SER A 146 14.54 -13.54 9.55
CA SER A 146 15.80 -14.29 9.48
C SER A 146 15.71 -15.35 8.36
N PRO A 147 16.68 -15.39 7.44
CA PRO A 147 16.61 -16.30 6.31
C PRO A 147 16.67 -17.77 6.78
N GLN A 148 15.53 -18.46 6.73
CA GLN A 148 15.44 -19.89 7.00
C GLN A 148 15.53 -20.68 5.69
N GLY A 149 16.31 -21.76 5.67
CA GLY A 149 16.38 -22.68 4.54
C GLY A 149 16.94 -22.08 3.23
N ASN A 150 17.21 -22.97 2.28
CA ASN A 150 17.65 -22.58 0.94
C ASN A 150 16.46 -21.98 0.15
N LEU A 151 16.70 -20.97 -0.70
CA LEU A 151 15.69 -20.38 -1.58
C LEU A 151 14.98 -21.41 -2.47
N GLU A 152 15.67 -22.48 -2.88
CA GLU A 152 15.11 -23.56 -3.70
C GLU A 152 14.06 -24.40 -2.97
N THR A 153 13.97 -24.27 -1.64
CA THR A 153 12.95 -24.94 -0.81
C THR A 153 11.64 -24.16 -0.73
N LYS A 154 11.59 -22.91 -1.21
CA LYS A 154 10.34 -22.14 -1.30
C LYS A 154 9.33 -22.88 -2.17
N ILE A 155 8.06 -22.82 -1.78
CA ILE A 155 6.99 -23.25 -2.67
C ILE A 155 6.98 -22.41 -3.94
N ARG A 156 6.46 -22.99 -5.03
CA ARG A 156 6.36 -22.36 -6.35
C ARG A 156 4.92 -22.32 -6.81
N ASP A 157 4.64 -21.43 -7.76
CA ASP A 157 3.35 -21.35 -8.45
C ASP A 157 2.15 -21.32 -7.50
N MET A 158 2.20 -20.46 -6.48
CA MET A 158 1.06 -20.20 -5.59
C MET A 158 -0.09 -19.64 -6.42
N ASP A 159 -1.22 -20.36 -6.41
CA ASP A 159 -2.43 -20.00 -7.15
C ASP A 159 -3.63 -20.08 -6.23
N CYS A 160 -4.26 -18.93 -6.00
CA CYS A 160 -5.44 -18.80 -5.17
C CYS A 160 -6.63 -18.33 -6.01
N THR A 161 -7.78 -18.95 -5.80
CA THR A 161 -9.02 -18.64 -6.51
C THR A 161 -10.17 -18.57 -5.52
N TYR A 162 -10.91 -17.47 -5.54
CA TYR A 162 -12.11 -17.30 -4.73
C TYR A 162 -13.36 -17.67 -5.54
N TYR A 163 -13.71 -18.95 -5.51
CA TYR A 163 -14.79 -19.52 -6.31
C TYR A 163 -16.14 -18.97 -5.90
N ASN A 164 -16.86 -18.44 -6.89
CA ASN A 164 -18.17 -17.84 -6.78
C ASN A 164 -18.32 -16.83 -5.64
N TRP A 165 -17.21 -16.22 -5.18
CA TRP A 165 -17.20 -15.33 -4.02
C TRP A 165 -17.74 -16.01 -2.74
N GLN A 166 -17.45 -17.32 -2.60
CA GLN A 166 -17.93 -18.16 -1.50
C GLN A 166 -16.85 -19.09 -0.94
N TYR A 167 -16.04 -19.70 -1.82
CA TYR A 167 -15.07 -20.72 -1.42
C TYR A 167 -13.68 -20.34 -1.88
N LEU A 168 -12.76 -20.09 -0.94
CA LEU A 168 -11.37 -19.85 -1.27
C LEU A 168 -10.61 -21.17 -1.36
N PHE A 169 -9.85 -21.31 -2.44
CA PHE A 169 -8.97 -22.44 -2.69
C PHE A 169 -7.61 -21.89 -3.06
N CYS A 170 -6.56 -22.42 -2.44
CA CYS A 170 -5.19 -22.16 -2.86
C CYS A 170 -4.46 -23.46 -3.15
N SER A 171 -3.55 -23.43 -4.11
CA SER A 171 -2.66 -24.54 -4.46
C SER A 171 -1.26 -24.04 -4.76
N TRP A 172 -0.27 -24.91 -4.60
CA TRP A 172 1.12 -24.61 -4.90
C TRP A 172 1.86 -25.86 -5.39
N LYS A 173 3.02 -25.65 -5.98
CA LYS A 173 4.00 -26.69 -6.28
C LYS A 173 5.09 -26.72 -5.21
N LEU A 174 5.64 -27.91 -4.98
CA LEU A 174 6.77 -28.11 -4.08
C LEU A 174 8.00 -27.33 -4.59
N GLY A 175 8.86 -26.88 -3.68
CA GLY A 175 10.18 -26.37 -4.01
C GLY A 175 11.01 -27.38 -4.82
N ILE A 176 11.98 -26.92 -5.59
CA ILE A 176 12.82 -27.80 -6.43
C ILE A 176 13.84 -28.53 -5.56
N GLY A 177 14.36 -27.85 -4.54
CA GLY A 177 15.38 -28.39 -3.62
C GLY A 177 14.80 -29.05 -2.38
N VAL A 178 13.58 -29.61 -2.42
CA VAL A 178 12.99 -30.26 -1.24
C VAL A 178 13.18 -31.76 -1.21
N HIS A 179 13.56 -32.27 -0.04
CA HIS A 179 13.64 -33.70 0.22
C HIS A 179 12.25 -34.32 0.33
N PHE A 180 12.16 -35.63 0.06
CA PHE A 180 10.90 -36.39 0.07
C PHE A 180 10.19 -36.38 1.43
N ASP A 181 10.89 -36.08 2.52
CA ASP A 181 10.34 -36.04 3.88
C ASP A 181 9.63 -34.70 4.18
N THR A 182 9.83 -33.67 3.36
CA THR A 182 9.27 -32.32 3.54
C THR A 182 7.74 -32.33 3.49
N ASP A 183 7.08 -31.71 4.46
CA ASP A 183 5.64 -31.38 4.39
C ASP A 183 5.40 -29.89 4.62
N TYR A 184 4.30 -29.37 4.09
CA TYR A 184 4.00 -27.94 4.10
C TYR A 184 2.78 -27.62 4.97
N ASN A 185 2.84 -26.48 5.65
CA ASN A 185 1.73 -25.94 6.41
C ASN A 185 1.40 -24.53 5.90
N LEU A 186 0.14 -24.33 5.55
CA LEU A 186 -0.41 -23.02 5.22
C LEU A 186 -1.04 -22.38 6.46
N PHE A 187 -0.68 -21.12 6.70
CA PHE A 187 -1.27 -20.22 7.68
C PHE A 187 -1.86 -19.00 6.96
N TYR A 188 -2.94 -18.44 7.50
CA TYR A 188 -3.58 -17.25 6.95
C TYR A 188 -4.06 -16.29 8.04
N TRP A 189 -4.15 -15.02 7.71
CA TRP A 189 -4.67 -13.98 8.58
C TRP A 189 -5.31 -12.83 7.78
N TYR A 190 -6.31 -12.19 8.36
CA TYR A 190 -6.91 -10.94 7.89
C TYR A 190 -7.44 -10.17 9.11
N GLU A 191 -7.73 -8.87 8.95
CA GLU A 191 -7.98 -7.92 10.05
C GLU A 191 -9.04 -8.37 11.08
N ASP A 192 -10.02 -9.18 10.70
CA ASP A 192 -11.09 -9.64 11.62
C ASP A 192 -10.72 -10.87 12.45
N LEU A 193 -9.49 -11.39 12.31
CA LEU A 193 -8.99 -12.53 13.08
C LEU A 193 -8.07 -12.08 14.22
N ASP A 194 -8.26 -12.65 15.40
CA ASP A 194 -7.41 -12.37 16.58
C ASP A 194 -5.96 -12.86 16.40
N HIS A 195 -5.75 -13.92 15.62
CA HIS A 195 -4.44 -14.52 15.35
C HIS A 195 -4.43 -15.26 14.02
N ALA A 196 -3.23 -15.56 13.51
CA ALA A 196 -3.08 -16.35 12.30
C ALA A 196 -3.59 -17.78 12.50
N LEU A 197 -4.41 -18.26 11.57
CA LEU A 197 -5.01 -19.60 11.61
C LEU A 197 -4.29 -20.53 10.65
N GLN A 198 -4.16 -21.81 11.05
CA GLN A 198 -3.66 -22.86 10.17
C GLN A 198 -4.79 -23.42 9.31
N CYS A 199 -4.48 -23.80 8.07
CA CYS A 199 -5.40 -24.56 7.23
C CYS A 199 -5.76 -25.90 7.88
N VAL A 200 -7.06 -26.26 7.84
CA VAL A 200 -7.57 -27.52 8.42
C VAL A 200 -7.95 -28.56 7.34
N ASP A 201 -8.24 -28.12 6.11
CA ASP A 201 -8.58 -29.00 4.99
C ASP A 201 -7.52 -28.87 3.87
N TYR A 202 -6.48 -29.70 3.98
CA TYR A 202 -5.39 -29.73 3.00
C TYR A 202 -5.72 -30.59 1.78
N ILE A 203 -5.32 -30.10 0.62
CA ILE A 203 -5.30 -30.88 -0.61
C ILE A 203 -3.94 -31.57 -0.71
N LYS A 204 -3.97 -32.90 -0.85
CA LYS A 204 -2.75 -33.72 -0.93
C LYS A 204 -2.46 -34.17 -2.35
N GLY A 205 -1.19 -34.09 -2.73
CA GLY A 205 -0.64 -34.68 -3.95
C GLY A 205 0.57 -35.52 -3.58
N ASN A 206 0.57 -36.80 -3.96
CA ASN A 206 1.61 -37.77 -3.57
C ASN A 206 1.89 -37.78 -2.05
N GLY A 207 0.83 -37.66 -1.24
CA GLY A 207 0.92 -37.65 0.22
C GLY A 207 1.43 -36.34 0.85
N LYS A 208 1.72 -35.30 0.06
CA LYS A 208 2.19 -33.99 0.52
C LYS A 208 1.12 -32.93 0.42
N ASN A 209 1.11 -31.97 1.34
CA ASN A 209 0.21 -30.82 1.27
C ASN A 209 0.63 -29.92 0.08
N ILE A 210 -0.28 -29.77 -0.88
CA ILE A 210 -0.09 -28.96 -2.11
C ILE A 210 -1.20 -27.91 -2.29
N GLY A 211 -2.07 -27.76 -1.30
CA GLY A 211 -3.17 -26.81 -1.35
C GLY A 211 -3.94 -26.74 -0.05
N CYS A 212 -4.77 -25.71 0.07
CA CYS A 212 -5.72 -25.52 1.16
C CYS A 212 -7.12 -25.20 0.63
N ARG A 213 -8.14 -25.85 1.21
CA ARG A 213 -9.52 -25.40 1.15
C ARG A 213 -9.82 -24.62 2.43
N PHE A 214 -10.21 -23.37 2.27
CA PHE A 214 -10.49 -22.51 3.40
C PHE A 214 -11.90 -22.79 3.93
N PRO A 215 -12.12 -22.62 5.25
CA PRO A 215 -13.47 -22.61 5.80
C PRO A 215 -14.26 -21.41 5.26
N TYR A 216 -15.52 -21.29 5.69
CA TYR A 216 -16.25 -20.05 5.50
C TYR A 216 -15.47 -18.90 6.14
N LEU A 217 -15.23 -17.85 5.36
CA LEU A 217 -14.54 -16.64 5.80
C LEU A 217 -15.57 -15.54 6.00
N GLU A 218 -15.61 -14.95 7.19
CA GLU A 218 -16.52 -13.86 7.50
C GLU A 218 -15.95 -12.53 6.96
N SER A 219 -16.66 -11.92 6.01
CA SER A 219 -16.34 -10.62 5.42
C SER A 219 -14.87 -10.40 4.99
N PRO A 220 -14.17 -11.35 4.33
CA PRO A 220 -12.73 -11.25 4.06
C PRO A 220 -12.39 -10.28 2.92
N ASP A 221 -13.38 -9.70 2.26
CA ASP A 221 -13.21 -8.90 1.06
C ASP A 221 -12.87 -7.45 1.35
N TYR A 222 -12.19 -6.80 0.39
CA TYR A 222 -11.78 -5.39 0.49
C TYR A 222 -10.80 -5.11 1.62
N LYS A 223 -10.10 -6.16 2.05
CA LYS A 223 -9.02 -6.14 3.03
C LYS A 223 -7.86 -6.96 2.49
N ASP A 224 -6.69 -6.72 3.03
CA ASP A 224 -5.53 -7.54 2.72
C ASP A 224 -5.64 -8.89 3.44
N PHE A 225 -5.49 -9.95 2.67
CA PHE A 225 -5.53 -11.34 3.11
C PHE A 225 -4.12 -11.91 3.02
N TYR A 226 -3.54 -12.22 4.16
CA TYR A 226 -2.15 -12.63 4.30
C TYR A 226 -2.07 -14.15 4.37
N ILE A 227 -1.13 -14.73 3.62
CA ILE A 227 -0.87 -16.17 3.62
C ILE A 227 0.62 -16.40 3.82
N CYS A 228 0.95 -17.32 4.72
CA CYS A 228 2.29 -17.89 4.85
C CYS A 228 2.24 -19.39 4.59
N VAL A 229 3.12 -19.88 3.73
CA VAL A 229 3.35 -21.32 3.56
C VAL A 229 4.76 -21.61 4.04
N ASN A 230 4.88 -22.34 5.16
CA ASN A 230 6.14 -22.84 5.67
C ASN A 230 6.18 -24.37 5.51
N GLY A 231 7.31 -24.98 5.88
CA GLY A 231 7.45 -26.43 5.82
C GLY A 231 8.32 -26.97 6.93
N SER A 232 8.19 -28.27 7.15
CA SER A 232 8.99 -29.03 8.09
C SER A 232 9.64 -30.21 7.38
N SER A 233 10.92 -30.44 7.67
CA SER A 233 11.72 -31.57 7.18
C SER A 233 12.74 -31.91 8.27
N LYS A 234 13.10 -33.19 8.37
CA LYS A 234 14.15 -33.66 9.27
C LYS A 234 15.54 -33.37 8.71
N SER A 235 15.65 -33.27 7.39
CA SER A 235 16.93 -33.15 6.68
C SER A 235 17.34 -31.71 6.43
N GLN A 236 16.40 -30.76 6.39
CA GLN A 236 16.72 -29.36 6.08
C GLN A 236 15.68 -28.37 6.61
N LEU A 237 16.10 -27.12 6.77
CA LEU A 237 15.19 -25.99 6.98
C LEU A 237 14.49 -25.63 5.67
N ILE A 238 13.19 -25.34 5.75
CA ILE A 238 12.37 -24.93 4.62
C ILE A 238 12.15 -23.43 4.67
N ARG A 239 12.38 -22.77 3.54
CA ARG A 239 12.17 -21.33 3.41
C ARG A 239 10.67 -21.02 3.30
N PRO A 240 10.10 -20.20 4.21
CA PRO A 240 8.71 -19.80 4.10
C PRO A 240 8.48 -18.87 2.90
N SER A 241 7.26 -18.94 2.35
CA SER A 241 6.77 -18.05 1.31
C SER A 241 5.56 -17.27 1.82
N TYR A 242 5.60 -15.95 1.68
CA TYR A 242 4.53 -15.04 2.08
C TYR A 242 3.76 -14.51 0.86
N PHE A 243 2.47 -14.26 1.01
CA PHE A 243 1.63 -13.73 -0.06
C PHE A 243 0.57 -12.81 0.52
N ILE A 244 0.25 -11.75 -0.21
CA ILE A 244 -0.81 -10.81 0.13
C ILE A 244 -1.79 -10.79 -1.05
N PHE A 245 -3.05 -11.07 -0.76
CA PHE A 245 -4.13 -11.04 -1.74
C PHE A 245 -5.22 -10.10 -1.28
N GLN A 246 -5.98 -9.59 -2.24
CA GLN A 246 -7.28 -9.01 -1.98
C GLN A 246 -8.31 -9.90 -2.66
N LEU A 247 -9.15 -10.59 -1.88
CA LEU A 247 -9.93 -11.72 -2.38
C LEU A 247 -10.88 -11.33 -3.52
N GLN A 248 -11.43 -10.11 -3.50
CA GLN A 248 -12.29 -9.59 -4.56
C GLN A 248 -11.60 -9.55 -5.95
N ASN A 249 -10.26 -9.50 -5.99
CA ASN A 249 -9.49 -9.44 -7.23
C ASN A 249 -9.20 -10.83 -7.83
N ILE A 250 -9.44 -11.91 -7.08
CA ILE A 250 -9.21 -13.31 -7.50
C ILE A 250 -10.51 -14.13 -7.54
N VAL A 251 -11.66 -13.44 -7.60
CA VAL A 251 -12.97 -14.09 -7.68
C VAL A 251 -13.15 -14.78 -9.02
N LYS A 252 -13.53 -16.05 -8.97
CA LYS A 252 -13.89 -16.84 -10.16
C LYS A 252 -15.36 -17.25 -10.09
N PRO A 253 -16.25 -16.51 -10.74
CA PRO A 253 -17.68 -16.78 -10.70
C PRO A 253 -18.08 -18.11 -11.33
N SER A 254 -19.22 -18.64 -10.90
CA SER A 254 -19.85 -19.80 -11.54
C SER A 254 -20.34 -19.47 -12.96
N PRO A 255 -20.37 -20.46 -13.88
CA PRO A 255 -20.98 -20.26 -15.19
C PRO A 255 -22.49 -20.01 -15.05
N PRO A 256 -23.10 -19.28 -16.00
CA PRO A 256 -24.55 -19.05 -16.06
C PRO A 256 -25.38 -20.34 -16.01
N ASP A 257 -26.47 -20.34 -15.25
CA ASP A 257 -27.26 -21.55 -15.01
C ASP A 257 -28.08 -21.98 -16.24
N TYR A 258 -28.56 -21.00 -17.00
CA TYR A 258 -29.38 -21.21 -18.18
C TYR A 258 -28.91 -20.36 -19.34
N LEU A 259 -28.89 -20.95 -20.53
CA LEU A 259 -28.68 -20.26 -21.80
C LEU A 259 -29.71 -20.77 -22.79
N SER A 260 -30.54 -19.88 -23.34
CA SER A 260 -31.42 -20.16 -24.46
C SER A 260 -31.04 -19.34 -25.67
N ILE A 261 -31.02 -20.00 -26.82
CA ILE A 261 -30.85 -19.37 -28.12
C ILE A 261 -32.14 -19.62 -28.88
N SER A 262 -32.73 -18.57 -29.44
CA SER A 262 -33.87 -18.70 -30.34
C SER A 262 -33.60 -17.90 -31.60
N VAL A 263 -33.92 -18.48 -32.75
CA VAL A 263 -33.77 -17.82 -34.04
C VAL A 263 -35.17 -17.41 -34.50
N LYS A 264 -35.37 -16.11 -34.73
CA LYS A 264 -36.60 -15.60 -35.35
C LYS A 264 -36.19 -14.87 -36.61
N SER A 265 -36.58 -15.45 -37.75
CA SER A 265 -36.18 -14.99 -39.09
C SER A 265 -34.65 -14.91 -39.25
N GLU A 266 -34.08 -13.70 -39.28
CA GLU A 266 -32.64 -13.44 -39.41
C GLU A 266 -31.97 -13.02 -38.08
N GLU A 267 -32.73 -12.93 -36.98
CA GLU A 267 -32.22 -12.51 -35.68
C GLU A 267 -31.95 -13.69 -34.75
N ILE A 268 -30.77 -13.67 -34.10
CA ILE A 268 -30.40 -14.61 -33.04
C ILE A 268 -30.70 -13.94 -31.70
N ASN A 269 -31.68 -14.46 -30.99
CA ASN A 269 -32.06 -14.03 -29.65
C ASN A 269 -31.38 -14.92 -28.61
N LEU A 270 -30.39 -14.36 -27.92
CA LEU A 270 -29.70 -15.00 -26.80
C LEU A 270 -30.32 -14.53 -25.48
N LYS A 271 -30.70 -15.47 -24.61
CA LYS A 271 -31.09 -15.18 -23.23
C LYS A 271 -30.32 -16.08 -22.29
N TRP A 272 -29.92 -15.56 -21.15
CA TRP A 272 -29.28 -16.34 -20.10
C TRP A 272 -29.77 -15.91 -18.73
N SER A 273 -29.66 -16.81 -17.76
CA SER A 273 -29.85 -16.48 -16.36
C SER A 273 -28.51 -16.17 -15.68
N MET A 274 -28.58 -15.41 -14.61
CA MET A 274 -27.44 -15.21 -13.72
C MET A 274 -27.12 -16.52 -13.00
N PRO A 275 -25.83 -16.81 -12.72
CA PRO A 275 -25.51 -17.91 -11.83
C PRO A 275 -26.00 -17.62 -10.41
N ILE A 276 -26.45 -18.66 -9.74
CA ILE A 276 -26.77 -18.60 -8.30
C ILE A 276 -25.50 -18.28 -7.50
N GLY A 277 -25.55 -17.21 -6.69
CA GLY A 277 -24.43 -16.82 -5.85
C GLY A 277 -24.61 -15.45 -5.20
N PRO A 278 -23.66 -15.05 -4.34
CA PRO A 278 -23.70 -13.78 -3.62
C PRO A 278 -23.24 -12.60 -4.48
N ILE A 279 -22.69 -12.87 -5.67
CA ILE A 279 -22.16 -11.85 -6.56
C ILE A 279 -23.31 -10.97 -7.09
N PRO A 280 -23.25 -9.64 -6.92
CA PRO A 280 -24.28 -8.75 -7.44
C PRO A 280 -24.32 -8.77 -8.97
N VAL A 281 -25.52 -8.67 -9.55
CA VAL A 281 -25.75 -8.71 -11.02
C VAL A 281 -24.90 -7.70 -11.80
N LYS A 282 -24.66 -6.52 -11.20
CA LYS A 282 -23.86 -5.44 -11.79
C LYS A 282 -22.37 -5.75 -11.90
N CYS A 283 -21.88 -6.77 -11.20
CA CYS A 283 -20.46 -7.16 -11.22
C CYS A 283 -20.15 -8.19 -12.30
N PHE A 284 -21.16 -8.69 -13.02
CA PHE A 284 -20.97 -9.64 -14.11
C PHE A 284 -20.66 -8.92 -15.42
N ILE A 285 -19.62 -9.40 -16.10
CA ILE A 285 -19.30 -9.00 -17.47
C ILE A 285 -19.27 -10.27 -18.31
N TYR A 286 -20.13 -10.29 -19.33
CA TYR A 286 -20.24 -11.41 -20.26
C TYR A 286 -19.49 -11.10 -21.55
N GLU A 287 -18.82 -12.12 -22.07
CA GLU A 287 -18.29 -12.15 -23.42
C GLU A 287 -18.94 -13.32 -24.16
N ILE A 288 -19.46 -13.05 -25.34
CA ILE A 288 -20.20 -14.04 -26.13
C ILE A 288 -19.40 -14.31 -27.39
N ALA A 289 -19.10 -15.57 -27.66
CA ALA A 289 -18.41 -16.03 -28.85
C ALA A 289 -19.29 -16.97 -29.67
N PHE A 290 -19.36 -16.71 -30.97
CA PHE A 290 -20.05 -17.52 -31.97
C PHE A 290 -19.00 -18.19 -32.84
N THR A 291 -19.17 -19.47 -33.14
CA THR A 291 -18.35 -20.19 -34.12
C THR A 291 -19.28 -20.75 -35.19
N GLU A 292 -18.99 -20.50 -36.47
CA GLU A 292 -19.71 -20.99 -37.65
C GLU A 292 -18.65 -21.47 -38.66
N ASP A 293 -18.72 -22.74 -39.08
CA ASP A 293 -17.80 -23.37 -40.05
C ASP A 293 -16.32 -22.99 -39.85
N ASP A 294 -15.78 -23.28 -38.66
CA ASP A 294 -14.42 -22.96 -38.20
C ASP A 294 -14.06 -21.46 -38.05
N SER A 295 -14.90 -20.54 -38.52
CA SER A 295 -14.78 -19.11 -38.26
C SER A 295 -15.35 -18.76 -36.88
N THR A 296 -14.55 -18.13 -36.01
CA THR A 296 -15.00 -17.71 -34.66
C THR A 296 -15.08 -16.19 -34.55
N TRP A 297 -16.27 -15.69 -34.23
CA TRP A 297 -16.60 -14.30 -34.00
C TRP A 297 -16.81 -14.06 -32.50
N VAL A 298 -16.09 -13.12 -31.91
CA VAL A 298 -16.25 -12.75 -30.50
C VAL A 298 -16.89 -11.38 -30.45
N LEU A 299 -18.04 -11.29 -29.79
CA LEU A 299 -18.66 -10.00 -29.49
C LEU A 299 -17.94 -9.37 -28.28
N PRO A 300 -17.59 -8.07 -28.34
CA PRO A 300 -16.99 -7.36 -27.23
C PRO A 300 -17.92 -7.38 -26.01
N ARG A 301 -17.30 -7.27 -24.82
CA ARG A 301 -17.93 -7.33 -23.50
C ARG A 301 -19.26 -6.58 -23.46
N ALA A 302 -20.35 -7.29 -23.19
CA ALA A 302 -21.67 -6.70 -23.05
C ALA A 302 -22.00 -6.48 -21.56
N CYS A 303 -22.40 -5.25 -21.21
CA CYS A 303 -23.17 -4.99 -19.99
C CYS A 303 -24.64 -5.33 -20.26
N ILE A 304 -25.41 -5.71 -19.23
CA ILE A 304 -26.86 -5.97 -19.34
C ILE A 304 -27.58 -4.63 -19.55
N THR A 305 -27.47 -4.07 -20.75
CA THR A 305 -28.33 -3.04 -21.28
C THR A 305 -28.53 -3.40 -22.74
N TRP A 306 -29.63 -4.12 -23.01
CA TRP A 306 -30.21 -4.37 -24.33
C TRP A 306 -29.21 -4.45 -25.50
N ILE A 307 -28.78 -5.65 -25.89
CA ILE A 307 -28.01 -5.85 -27.12
C ILE A 307 -28.96 -5.71 -28.31
N THR A 308 -29.27 -4.48 -28.69
CA THR A 308 -29.79 -4.11 -30.01
C THR A 308 -28.79 -3.18 -30.66
N LYS A 309 -27.67 -3.74 -31.15
CA LYS A 309 -26.92 -3.26 -32.33
C LYS A 309 -25.66 -4.10 -32.54
N ARG A 310 -25.39 -4.42 -33.81
CA ARG A 310 -24.26 -5.21 -34.31
C ARG A 310 -22.92 -4.72 -33.74
N PRO A 311 -22.15 -5.54 -33.00
CA PRO A 311 -20.83 -5.15 -32.51
C PRO A 311 -19.70 -5.47 -33.49
N GLN A 312 -18.66 -4.63 -33.46
CA GLN A 312 -17.37 -4.79 -34.13
C GLN A 312 -16.39 -5.60 -33.25
N VAL A 313 -15.51 -6.38 -33.88
CA VAL A 313 -14.72 -7.48 -33.30
C VAL A 313 -13.33 -7.01 -32.79
N LYS A 314 -12.87 -7.55 -31.65
CA LYS A 314 -11.44 -7.60 -31.27
C LYS A 314 -11.09 -8.95 -30.63
N ARG A 315 -9.91 -9.50 -30.93
CA ARG A 315 -9.34 -10.73 -30.35
C ARG A 315 -8.62 -10.43 -29.03
N GLU A 316 -8.85 -11.24 -28.01
CA GLU A 316 -8.05 -11.22 -26.78
C GLU A 316 -7.98 -12.63 -26.17
N HIS A 317 -6.79 -13.09 -25.80
CA HIS A 317 -6.57 -14.37 -25.11
C HIS A 317 -6.52 -14.13 -23.60
N ASN A 318 -7.43 -14.75 -22.85
CA ASN A 318 -7.19 -15.08 -21.43
C ASN A 318 -8.14 -16.17 -20.93
N LYS A 319 -7.65 -16.98 -19.97
CA LYS A 319 -8.35 -18.14 -19.39
C LYS A 319 -9.66 -17.73 -18.71
N LYS A 320 -10.77 -18.34 -19.13
CA LYS A 320 -12.13 -18.09 -18.64
C LYS A 320 -12.89 -19.43 -18.53
N HIS A 321 -13.89 -19.50 -17.64
CA HIS A 321 -14.81 -20.65 -17.63
C HIS A 321 -15.70 -20.64 -18.87
N LYS A 322 -15.86 -21.83 -19.47
CA LYS A 322 -16.43 -22.03 -20.81
C LYS A 322 -17.63 -22.95 -20.70
N GLN A 323 -18.82 -22.44 -21.00
CA GLN A 323 -19.96 -23.28 -21.35
C GLN A 323 -20.11 -23.27 -22.87
N THR A 324 -20.49 -24.42 -23.45
CA THR A 324 -20.51 -24.62 -24.90
C THR A 324 -21.79 -25.31 -25.30
N TYR A 325 -22.48 -24.74 -26.29
CA TYR A 325 -23.70 -25.32 -26.87
C TYR A 325 -23.55 -25.37 -28.39
N ASN A 326 -24.02 -26.46 -29.01
CA ASN A 326 -23.95 -26.70 -30.46
C ASN A 326 -25.36 -26.72 -31.06
N PHE A 327 -25.55 -26.15 -32.26
CA PHE A 327 -26.79 -26.26 -33.03
C PHE A 327 -26.52 -26.31 -34.55
N LEU A 328 -27.50 -26.77 -35.33
CA LEU A 328 -27.43 -26.89 -36.79
C LEU A 328 -28.38 -25.88 -37.46
N ARG A 329 -27.85 -24.96 -38.27
CA ARG A 329 -28.65 -24.07 -39.13
C ARG A 329 -28.24 -24.30 -40.57
N ASN A 330 -29.18 -24.65 -41.46
CA ASN A 330 -28.91 -24.87 -42.90
C ASN A 330 -27.64 -25.71 -43.19
N ASN A 331 -27.50 -26.88 -42.54
CA ASN A 331 -26.33 -27.77 -42.60
C ASN A 331 -25.00 -27.23 -42.02
N HIS A 332 -24.98 -26.03 -41.41
CA HIS A 332 -23.82 -25.44 -40.76
C HIS A 332 -23.91 -25.53 -39.23
N GLN A 333 -22.82 -25.91 -38.58
CA GLN A 333 -22.75 -26.11 -37.12
C GLN A 333 -22.39 -24.77 -36.45
N VAL A 334 -23.35 -24.17 -35.74
CA VAL A 334 -23.13 -22.94 -34.97
C VAL A 334 -22.91 -23.29 -33.51
N LYS A 335 -21.78 -22.88 -32.96
CA LYS A 335 -21.38 -23.13 -31.58
C LYS A 335 -21.26 -21.81 -30.81
N VAL A 336 -22.07 -21.66 -29.78
CA VAL A 336 -22.03 -20.48 -28.90
C VAL A 336 -21.25 -20.83 -27.64
N ARG A 337 -20.31 -19.97 -27.28
CA ARG A 337 -19.60 -20.01 -26.01
C ARG A 337 -19.83 -18.70 -25.28
N MET A 338 -20.26 -18.80 -24.04
CA MET A 338 -20.32 -17.63 -23.16
C MET A 338 -19.19 -17.73 -22.16
N TRP A 339 -18.45 -16.64 -22.02
CA TRP A 339 -17.39 -16.50 -21.05
C TRP A 339 -17.78 -15.44 -20.04
N GLN A 340 -17.37 -15.68 -18.81
CA GLN A 340 -17.47 -14.70 -17.77
C GLN A 340 -16.10 -14.12 -17.45
N GLY A 341 -16.00 -12.79 -17.46
CA GLY A 341 -14.81 -12.09 -17.00
C GLY A 341 -14.77 -11.98 -15.47
N TYR A 342 -13.57 -11.84 -14.92
CA TYR A 342 -13.38 -11.43 -13.52
C TYR A 342 -14.17 -10.14 -13.25
N PRO A 343 -14.85 -10.02 -12.10
CA PRO A 343 -15.49 -8.77 -11.73
C PRO A 343 -14.45 -7.64 -11.79
N LYS A 344 -14.71 -6.57 -12.56
CA LYS A 344 -13.81 -5.41 -12.60
C LYS A 344 -13.85 -4.70 -11.25
N MET A 345 -12.74 -4.02 -10.90
CA MET A 345 -12.62 -3.07 -9.77
C MET A 345 -13.76 -2.02 -9.69
N ALA A 346 -14.59 -1.86 -10.72
CA ALA A 346 -15.77 -0.98 -10.70
C ALA A 346 -16.87 -1.38 -9.70
N CYS A 347 -16.76 -2.52 -9.00
CA CYS A 347 -17.63 -2.86 -7.87
C CYS A 347 -17.13 -2.32 -6.51
N ILE A 348 -16.08 -1.49 -6.48
CA ILE A 348 -15.56 -0.83 -5.26
C ILE A 348 -16.55 0.27 -4.79
N ARG A 349 -17.40 -0.10 -3.83
CA ARG A 349 -18.23 0.64 -2.85
C ARG A 349 -18.80 2.04 -3.22
N LYS A 350 -20.14 2.17 -3.08
CA LYS A 350 -20.76 3.23 -2.27
C LYS A 350 -21.53 2.57 -1.12
N ARG A 351 -20.86 2.35 -0.01
CA ARG A 351 -21.49 2.35 1.32
C ARG A 351 -20.58 3.24 2.15
N GLY A 352 -21.12 4.42 2.47
CA GLY A 352 -20.43 5.49 3.16
C GLY A 352 -20.25 5.22 4.64
#